data_AF-A0A452DK87-F1
#
_entry.id   AF-A0A452DK87-F1
#
_cell.length_a   1.000
_cell.length_b   1.000
_cell.length_c   1.000
_cell.angle_alpha   90.00
_cell.angle_beta   90.00
_cell.angle_gamma   90.00
#
_symmetry.space_group_name_H-M   'P 1'
#
loop_
_entity.id
_entity.type
_entity.pdbx_description
1 polymer ?
#
loop_
_entity_poly.entity_id
_entity_poly.type
_entity_poly.pdbx_seq_one_letter_code
_entity_poly.pdbx_strand_id
1 'polypeptide(L)'
;MAFLGVQAGKILLYYKDQTRGILIRFAAWGCLLGLVSVALTKASENEGFIPVNKNLWSVSYVTTLSSLAFLILLALYPVVDVKGLWTGAPFFYPGMNSILVYVGHEVFANYFPFQWKLGDQQSHKEHLVQNTVATALWVLIAYVLYKKKVFWKI
;
A
#
# COMPACT_ATOMS: atom_id res chain seq x y z
N MET A 1 -1.53 -1.73 14.94
CA MET A 1 -0.88 -1.85 13.60
C MET A 1 0.03 -3.07 13.53
N ALA A 2 1.15 -3.12 14.28
CA ALA A 2 2.13 -4.22 14.18
C ALA A 2 1.55 -5.62 14.39
N PHE A 3 0.63 -5.79 15.34
CA PHE A 3 0.03 -7.10 15.64
C PHE A 3 -0.66 -7.76 14.44
N LEU A 4 -1.45 -7.02 13.66
CA LEU A 4 -2.21 -7.57 12.53
C LEU A 4 -1.30 -8.00 11.38
N GLY A 5 -0.19 -7.28 11.17
CA GLY A 5 0.88 -7.70 10.27
C GLY A 5 1.56 -8.99 10.73
N VAL A 6 1.86 -9.11 12.02
CA VAL A 6 2.38 -10.36 12.61
C VAL A 6 1.38 -11.51 12.43
N GLN A 7 0.08 -11.27 12.60
CA GLN A 7 -0.94 -12.30 12.35
C GLN A 7 -0.94 -12.77 10.89
N ALA A 8 -0.87 -11.86 9.93
CA ALA A 8 -0.75 -12.22 8.51
C ALA A 8 0.50 -13.08 8.25
N GLY A 9 1.66 -12.71 8.81
CA GLY A 9 2.89 -13.49 8.71
C GLY A 9 2.78 -14.88 9.35
N LYS A 10 2.16 -14.98 10.53
CA LYS A 10 1.91 -16.27 11.20
C LYS A 10 1.01 -17.19 10.38
N ILE A 11 -0.01 -16.64 9.72
CA ILE A 11 -0.89 -17.42 8.82
C ILE A 11 -0.07 -18.02 7.68
N LEU A 12 0.78 -17.22 7.02
CA LEU A 12 1.63 -17.69 5.92
C LEU A 12 2.64 -18.75 6.37
N LEU A 13 3.27 -18.56 7.54
CA LEU A 13 4.30 -19.48 8.04
C LEU A 13 3.71 -20.79 8.59
N TYR A 14 2.60 -20.72 9.33
CA TYR A 14 2.02 -21.90 10.00
C TYR A 14 1.21 -22.78 9.03
N TYR A 15 0.51 -22.18 8.08
CA TYR A 15 -0.29 -22.89 7.07
C TYR A 15 0.44 -22.99 5.74
N LYS A 16 1.78 -23.00 5.79
CA LYS A 16 2.62 -23.19 4.62
C LYS A 16 2.16 -24.42 3.84
N ASP A 17 2.07 -24.30 2.52
CA ASP A 17 1.59 -25.32 1.57
C ASP A 17 0.07 -25.63 1.64
N GLN A 18 -0.67 -25.06 2.60
CA GLN A 18 -2.13 -25.16 2.69
C GLN A 18 -2.82 -23.92 2.10
N THR A 19 -2.74 -23.75 0.78
CA THR A 19 -3.29 -22.60 0.05
C THR A 19 -4.75 -22.28 0.44
N ARG A 20 -5.62 -23.29 0.49
CA ARG A 20 -7.03 -23.09 0.89
C ARG A 20 -7.15 -22.57 2.33
N GLY A 21 -6.30 -23.05 3.24
CA GLY A 21 -6.27 -22.65 4.64
C GLY A 21 -5.82 -21.20 4.84
N ILE A 22 -4.86 -20.74 4.03
CA ILE A 22 -4.39 -19.34 4.01
C ILE A 22 -5.50 -18.42 3.48
N LEU A 23 -6.08 -18.75 2.32
CA LEU A 23 -7.12 -17.94 1.69
C LEU A 23 -8.35 -17.74 2.61
N ILE A 24 -8.84 -18.81 3.23
CA ILE A 24 -9.98 -18.73 4.14
C ILE A 24 -9.67 -17.80 5.33
N ARG A 25 -8.45 -17.83 5.85
CA ARG A 25 -8.05 -17.00 6.99
C ARG A 25 -7.87 -15.54 6.61
N PHE A 26 -7.29 -15.26 5.44
CA PHE A 26 -7.23 -13.89 4.93
C PHE A 26 -8.61 -13.33 4.66
N ALA A 27 -9.52 -14.12 4.08
CA ALA A 27 -10.92 -13.71 3.90
C ALA A 27 -11.61 -13.49 5.26
N ALA A 28 -11.45 -14.40 6.22
CA ALA A 28 -12.06 -14.28 7.54
C ALA A 28 -11.57 -13.02 8.29
N TRP A 29 -10.26 -12.78 8.32
CA TRP A 29 -9.69 -11.56 8.94
C TRP A 29 -10.09 -10.30 8.20
N GLY A 30 -10.06 -10.31 6.86
CA GLY A 30 -10.50 -9.20 6.03
C GLY A 30 -11.96 -8.82 6.31
N CYS A 31 -12.86 -9.79 6.29
CA CYS A 31 -14.29 -9.59 6.58
C CYS A 31 -14.53 -9.14 8.02
N LEU A 32 -13.91 -9.80 9.01
CA LEU A 32 -14.08 -9.46 10.43
C LEU A 32 -13.64 -8.02 10.72
N LEU A 33 -12.45 -7.64 10.25
CA LEU A 33 -11.95 -6.27 10.44
C LEU A 33 -12.76 -5.26 9.64
N GLY A 34 -13.26 -5.64 8.45
CA GLY A 34 -14.14 -4.81 7.63
C GLY A 34 -15.47 -4.53 8.33
N LEU A 35 -16.12 -5.55 8.91
CA LEU A 35 -17.36 -5.40 9.66
C LEU A 35 -17.17 -4.52 10.91
N VAL A 36 -16.09 -4.74 11.66
CA VAL A 36 -15.74 -3.89 12.82
C VAL A 36 -15.52 -2.46 12.37
N SER A 37 -14.79 -2.25 11.28
CA SER A 37 -14.57 -0.93 10.69
C SER A 37 -15.89 -0.25 10.31
N VAL A 38 -16.76 -0.93 9.57
CA VAL A 38 -18.06 -0.39 9.14
C VAL A 38 -18.94 -0.06 10.33
N ALA A 39 -18.95 -0.89 11.38
CA ALA A 39 -19.69 -0.62 12.60
C ALA A 39 -19.19 0.64 13.32
N LEU A 40 -17.87 0.83 13.39
CA LEU A 40 -17.24 1.99 14.03
C LEU A 40 -17.49 3.29 13.25
N THR A 41 -17.52 3.21 11.92
CA THR A 41 -17.63 4.38 11.03
C THR A 41 -19.06 4.67 10.60
N LYS A 42 -20.01 3.75 10.87
CA LYS A 42 -21.37 3.76 10.31
C LYS A 42 -21.38 3.89 8.78
N ALA A 43 -20.34 3.39 8.11
CA ALA A 43 -20.10 3.61 6.68
C ALA A 43 -20.05 5.10 6.24
N SER A 44 -19.83 6.03 7.18
CA SER A 44 -19.62 7.44 6.92
C SER A 44 -18.17 7.82 7.16
N GLU A 45 -17.65 8.73 6.35
CA GLU A 45 -16.27 9.21 6.47
C GLU A 45 -16.07 10.02 7.77
N ASN A 46 -17.06 10.87 8.09
CA ASN A 46 -16.94 11.91 9.12
C ASN A 46 -17.96 11.81 10.27
N GLU A 47 -19.04 11.04 10.09
CA GLU A 47 -20.18 11.01 11.04
C GLU A 47 -20.27 9.71 11.86
N GLY A 48 -19.28 8.82 11.72
CA GLY A 48 -19.17 7.61 12.52
C GLY A 48 -18.86 7.88 13.99
N PHE A 49 -18.97 6.85 14.83
CA PHE A 49 -18.54 6.93 16.24
C PHE A 49 -17.05 7.31 16.34
N ILE A 50 -16.23 6.75 15.45
CA ILE A 50 -14.82 7.13 15.28
C ILE A 50 -14.57 7.34 13.78
N PRO A 51 -14.48 8.59 13.30
CA PRO A 51 -14.16 8.91 11.92
C PRO A 51 -12.87 8.24 11.45
N VAL A 52 -12.82 7.76 10.21
CA VAL A 52 -11.67 7.01 9.68
C VAL A 52 -10.43 7.89 9.61
N ASN A 53 -10.55 9.13 9.14
CA ASN A 53 -9.39 9.90 8.68
C ASN A 53 -9.02 11.10 9.58
N LYS A 54 -9.68 11.27 10.74
CA LYS A 54 -9.37 12.42 11.63
C LYS A 54 -8.12 12.23 12.49
N ASN A 55 -7.70 10.99 12.75
CA ASN A 55 -6.48 10.67 13.48
C ASN A 55 -5.86 9.43 12.86
N LEU A 56 -4.64 9.54 12.32
CA LEU A 56 -3.92 8.47 11.63
C LEU A 56 -3.68 7.20 12.49
N TRP A 57 -4.00 7.23 13.79
CA TRP A 57 -3.87 6.11 14.73
C TRP A 57 -5.20 5.68 15.37
N SER A 58 -6.34 6.08 14.82
CA SER A 58 -7.65 5.67 15.34
C SER A 58 -7.92 4.17 15.13
N VAL A 59 -8.78 3.58 15.97
CA VAL A 59 -9.14 2.16 15.85
C VAL A 59 -9.90 1.87 14.55
N SER A 60 -10.75 2.80 14.10
CA SER A 60 -11.43 2.68 12.81
C SER A 60 -10.42 2.71 11.67
N TYR A 61 -9.47 3.65 11.66
CA TYR A 61 -8.41 3.72 10.65
C TYR A 61 -7.61 2.41 10.54
N VAL A 62 -7.16 1.89 11.69
CA VAL A 62 -6.35 0.66 11.74
C VAL A 62 -7.15 -0.55 11.26
N THR A 63 -8.43 -0.67 11.64
CA THR A 63 -9.28 -1.79 11.21
C THR A 63 -9.64 -1.70 9.73
N THR A 64 -9.91 -0.50 9.19
CA THR A 64 -10.14 -0.28 7.75
C THR A 64 -8.90 -0.68 6.93
N LEU A 65 -7.73 -0.13 7.25
CA LEU A 65 -6.49 -0.43 6.52
C LEU A 65 -6.10 -1.89 6.60
N SER A 66 -6.24 -2.50 7.77
CA SER A 66 -5.89 -3.90 7.96
C SER A 66 -6.84 -4.82 7.19
N SER A 67 -8.14 -4.50 7.15
CA SER A 67 -9.12 -5.21 6.31
C SER A 67 -8.71 -5.17 4.84
N LEU A 68 -8.42 -3.97 4.31
CA LEU A 68 -7.96 -3.80 2.93
C LEU A 68 -6.64 -4.55 2.66
N ALA A 69 -5.69 -4.51 3.59
CA ALA A 69 -4.43 -5.23 3.47
C ALA A 69 -4.65 -6.75 3.40
N PHE A 70 -5.55 -7.33 4.21
CA PHE A 70 -5.89 -8.75 4.13
C PHE A 70 -6.59 -9.11 2.81
N LEU A 71 -7.43 -8.23 2.26
CA LEU A 71 -8.07 -8.44 0.96
C LEU A 71 -7.06 -8.36 -0.20
N ILE A 72 -6.11 -7.42 -0.13
CA ILE A 72 -5.01 -7.34 -1.09
C ILE A 72 -4.15 -8.60 -1.01
N LEU A 73 -3.79 -9.06 0.19
CA LEU A 73 -3.06 -10.32 0.37
C LEU A 73 -3.85 -11.53 -0.13
N LEU A 74 -5.16 -11.56 0.09
CA LEU A 74 -6.06 -12.60 -0.44
C LEU A 74 -6.02 -12.68 -1.97
N ALA A 75 -5.94 -11.52 -2.64
CA ALA A 75 -5.83 -11.45 -4.11
C ALA A 75 -4.40 -11.75 -4.61
N LEU A 76 -3.37 -11.23 -3.93
CA LEU A 76 -1.99 -11.35 -4.36
C LEU A 76 -1.39 -12.74 -4.11
N TYR A 77 -1.70 -13.38 -2.98
CA TYR A 77 -1.17 -14.70 -2.64
C TYR A 77 -1.39 -15.76 -3.75
N PRO A 78 -2.60 -15.96 -4.30
CA PRO A 78 -2.78 -16.93 -5.38
C PRO A 78 -2.12 -16.51 -6.69
N VAL A 79 -1.98 -15.21 -6.96
CA VAL A 79 -1.35 -14.70 -8.19
C VAL A 79 0.17 -14.87 -8.15
N VAL A 80 0.78 -14.54 -7.02
CA VAL A 80 2.23 -14.51 -6.82
C VAL A 80 2.74 -15.87 -6.33
N ASP A 81 2.23 -16.38 -5.21
CA ASP A 81 2.78 -17.57 -4.54
C ASP A 81 2.28 -18.90 -5.12
N VAL A 82 1.03 -18.96 -5.62
CA VAL A 82 0.45 -20.21 -6.15
C VAL A 82 0.69 -20.36 -7.64
N LYS A 83 0.35 -19.33 -8.42
CA LYS A 83 0.45 -19.39 -9.89
C LYS A 83 1.77 -18.85 -10.44
N GLY A 84 2.56 -18.14 -9.64
CA GLY A 84 3.84 -17.57 -10.09
C GLY A 84 3.70 -16.58 -11.26
N LEU A 85 2.52 -16.00 -11.47
CA LEU A 85 2.24 -15.15 -12.64
C LEU A 85 2.92 -13.79 -12.57
N TRP A 86 3.36 -13.40 -11.38
CA TRP A 86 3.91 -12.08 -11.14
C TRP A 86 5.02 -12.12 -10.09
N THR A 87 6.10 -11.39 -10.36
CA THR A 87 7.30 -11.34 -9.52
C THR A 87 7.29 -10.17 -8.53
N GLY A 88 6.21 -9.38 -8.49
CA GLY A 88 6.09 -8.18 -7.65
C GLY A 88 6.73 -6.91 -8.23
N ALA A 89 7.29 -6.97 -9.45
CA ALA A 89 7.75 -5.80 -10.18
C ALA A 89 6.56 -5.00 -10.75
N PRO A 90 6.57 -3.66 -10.73
CA PRO A 90 7.70 -2.80 -10.36
C PRO A 90 7.75 -2.40 -8.88
N PHE A 91 6.76 -2.76 -8.06
CA PHE A 91 6.62 -2.27 -6.68
C PHE A 91 7.75 -2.67 -5.75
N PHE A 92 8.37 -3.82 -6.00
CA PHE A 92 9.54 -4.27 -5.27
C PHE A 92 10.73 -3.29 -5.35
N TYR A 93 10.94 -2.60 -6.48
CA TYR A 93 12.08 -1.68 -6.65
C TYR A 93 12.03 -0.47 -5.70
N PRO A 94 10.96 0.34 -5.68
CA PRO A 94 10.84 1.42 -4.69
C PRO A 94 10.69 0.86 -3.27
N GLY A 95 10.14 -0.35 -3.09
CA GLY A 95 10.08 -1.01 -1.78
C GLY A 95 11.47 -1.25 -1.15
N MET A 96 12.46 -1.67 -1.95
CA MET A 96 13.84 -1.86 -1.47
C MET A 96 14.58 -0.55 -1.17
N ASN A 97 14.14 0.56 -1.75
CA ASN A 97 14.76 1.90 -1.63
C ASN A 97 13.75 2.92 -1.08
N SER A 98 12.85 2.47 -0.20
CA SER A 98 11.68 3.26 0.22
C SER A 98 12.04 4.57 0.90
N ILE A 99 13.08 4.57 1.75
CA ILE A 99 13.56 5.79 2.41
C ILE A 99 14.14 6.80 1.42
N LEU A 100 14.91 6.34 0.43
CA LEU A 100 15.51 7.20 -0.58
C LEU A 100 14.43 7.81 -1.47
N VAL A 101 13.46 7.00 -1.90
CA VAL A 101 12.33 7.48 -2.70
C VAL A 101 11.51 8.51 -1.90
N TYR A 102 11.26 8.27 -0.61
CA TYR A 102 10.55 9.21 0.25
C TYR A 102 11.28 10.55 0.41
N VAL A 103 12.55 10.51 0.84
CA VAL A 103 13.37 11.72 1.02
C VAL A 103 13.56 12.45 -0.30
N GLY A 104 13.81 11.70 -1.37
CA GLY A 104 13.95 12.26 -2.71
C GLY A 104 12.67 12.95 -3.17
N HIS A 105 11.50 12.34 -2.97
CA HIS A 105 10.22 12.96 -3.30
C HIS A 105 10.04 14.29 -2.56
N GLU A 106 10.40 14.35 -1.27
CA GLU A 106 10.29 15.57 -0.46
C GLU A 106 11.26 16.66 -0.94
N VAL A 107 12.52 16.31 -1.19
CA VAL A 107 13.57 17.26 -1.63
C VAL A 107 13.29 17.79 -3.03
N PHE A 108 12.80 16.93 -3.93
CA PHE A 108 12.51 17.29 -5.32
C PHE A 108 11.05 17.70 -5.57
N ALA A 109 10.25 17.91 -4.52
CA ALA A 109 8.81 18.18 -4.63
C ALA A 109 8.47 19.37 -5.54
N ASN A 110 9.33 20.38 -5.63
CA ASN A 110 9.10 21.58 -6.46
C ASN A 110 9.94 21.65 -7.74
N TYR A 111 10.61 20.54 -8.10
CA TYR A 111 11.52 20.51 -9.24
C TYR A 111 10.92 19.77 -10.44
N PHE A 112 11.17 20.28 -11.63
CA PHE A 112 10.95 19.52 -12.87
C PHE A 112 11.87 18.28 -12.88
N PRO A 113 11.39 17.08 -13.24
CA PRO A 113 10.10 16.75 -13.85
C PRO A 113 9.05 16.21 -12.87
N PHE A 114 9.26 16.32 -11.55
CA PHE A 114 8.31 15.80 -10.54
C PHE A 114 7.14 16.75 -10.32
N GLN A 115 7.38 18.05 -10.45
CA GLN A 115 6.36 19.07 -10.37
C GLN A 115 6.66 20.20 -11.35
N TRP A 116 5.62 20.68 -12.01
CA TRP A 116 5.70 21.85 -12.88
C TRP A 116 4.46 22.72 -12.70
N LYS A 117 4.54 23.95 -13.19
CA LYS A 117 3.41 24.88 -13.11
C LYS A 117 2.32 24.41 -14.08
N LEU A 118 1.17 24.07 -13.53
CA LEU A 118 -0.03 23.69 -14.26
C LEU A 118 -0.65 24.93 -14.92
N GLY A 119 -1.27 24.74 -16.08
CA GLY A 119 -1.98 25.80 -16.79
C GLY A 119 -3.29 26.12 -16.07
N ASP A 120 -4.00 25.08 -15.65
CA ASP A 120 -5.19 25.17 -14.81
C ASP A 120 -5.02 24.34 -13.54
N GLN A 121 -4.91 25.02 -12.40
CA GLN A 121 -4.73 24.37 -11.10
C GLN A 121 -5.94 23.56 -10.62
N GLN A 122 -7.14 23.76 -11.20
CA GLN A 122 -8.34 23.00 -10.86
C GLN A 122 -8.56 21.78 -11.76
N SER A 123 -7.76 21.64 -12.84
CA SER A 123 -7.90 20.54 -13.78
C SER A 123 -7.36 19.24 -13.20
N HIS A 124 -8.26 18.33 -12.82
CA HIS A 124 -7.90 16.99 -12.33
C HIS A 124 -7.06 16.19 -13.34
N LYS A 125 -7.24 16.44 -14.65
CA LYS A 125 -6.48 15.74 -15.70
C LYS A 125 -5.01 16.13 -15.67
N GLU A 126 -4.71 17.42 -15.53
CA GLU A 126 -3.33 17.90 -15.50
C GLU A 126 -2.59 17.39 -14.26
N HIS A 127 -3.25 17.43 -13.09
CA HIS A 127 -2.73 16.81 -11.86
C HIS A 127 -2.50 15.31 -12.00
N LEU A 128 -3.42 14.58 -12.64
CA LEU A 128 -3.27 13.14 -12.86
C LEU A 128 -2.05 12.84 -13.73
N VAL A 129 -1.86 13.59 -14.83
CA VAL A 129 -0.69 13.43 -15.70
C VAL A 129 0.59 13.72 -14.94
N GLN A 130 0.64 14.81 -14.19
CA GLN A 130 1.80 15.18 -13.39
C GLN A 130 2.16 14.10 -12.37
N ASN A 131 1.20 13.66 -11.57
CA ASN A 131 1.43 12.62 -10.57
C ASN A 131 1.83 11.28 -11.20
N THR A 132 1.26 10.95 -12.36
CA THR A 132 1.62 9.72 -13.09
C THR A 132 3.07 9.78 -13.59
N VAL A 133 3.48 10.91 -14.18
CA VAL A 133 4.86 11.13 -14.64
C VAL A 133 5.84 11.09 -13.46
N ALA A 134 5.54 11.81 -12.38
CA ALA A 134 6.37 11.82 -11.18
C ALA A 134 6.54 10.41 -10.58
N THR A 135 5.45 9.66 -10.48
CA THR A 135 5.47 8.27 -9.96
C THR A 135 6.27 7.35 -10.88
N ALA A 136 6.08 7.44 -12.19
CA ALA A 136 6.82 6.65 -13.17
C ALA A 136 8.33 6.93 -13.10
N LEU A 137 8.72 8.20 -12.92
CA LEU A 137 10.12 8.60 -12.74
C LEU A 137 10.71 8.01 -11.45
N TRP A 138 9.99 8.08 -10.32
CA TRP A 138 10.45 7.47 -9.07
C TRP A 138 10.62 5.96 -9.16
N VAL A 139 9.70 5.28 -9.85
CA VAL A 139 9.83 3.84 -10.13
C VAL A 139 11.05 3.55 -11.01
N LEU A 140 11.32 4.38 -12.02
CA LEU A 140 12.49 4.24 -12.88
C LEU A 140 13.80 4.48 -12.10
N ILE A 141 13.85 5.52 -11.27
CA ILE A 141 15.00 5.80 -10.40
C ILE A 141 15.25 4.62 -9.47
N ALA A 142 14.20 4.10 -8.81
CA ALA A 142 14.31 2.94 -7.95
C ALA A 142 14.78 1.69 -8.69
N TYR A 143 14.33 1.50 -9.94
CA TYR A 143 14.81 0.42 -10.80
C TYR A 143 16.30 0.56 -11.16
N VAL A 144 16.77 1.77 -11.49
CA VAL A 144 18.19 2.03 -11.77
C VAL A 144 19.04 1.76 -10.53
N LEU A 145 18.60 2.19 -9.35
CA LEU A 145 19.28 1.91 -8.08
C LEU A 145 19.33 0.41 -7.79
N TYR A 146 18.22 -0.30 -8.01
CA TYR A 146 18.15 -1.74 -7.89
C TYR A 146 19.16 -2.44 -8.81
N LYS A 147 19.24 -2.04 -10.09
CA LYS A 147 20.22 -2.59 -11.05
C LYS A 147 21.67 -2.33 -10.63
N LYS A 148 21.94 -1.18 -10.02
CA LYS A 148 23.27 -0.84 -9.48
C LYS A 148 23.54 -1.46 -8.10
N LYS A 149 22.59 -2.21 -7.53
CA LYS A 149 22.66 -2.80 -6.18
C LYS A 149 22.93 -1.78 -5.07
N VAL A 150 22.50 -0.53 -5.26
CA VAL A 150 22.57 0.51 -4.25
C VAL A 150 21.28 0.48 -3.44
N PHE A 151 21.40 0.19 -2.15
CA PHE A 151 20.28 0.11 -1.23
C PHE A 151 20.57 0.97 -0.01
N TRP A 152 19.90 2.11 0.09
CA TRP A 152 20.03 2.96 1.28
C TRP A 152 19.23 2.32 2.42
N LYS A 153 19.94 1.87 3.45
CA LYS A 153 19.36 1.39 4.71
C LYS A 153 19.88 2.29 5.84
N ILE A 154 18.99 2.65 6.75
CA ILE A 154 19.32 3.31 8.02
C ILE A 154 19.35 2.24 9.10
#